data_AF-A0A7C5D485-F1
#
_entry.id   AF-A0A7C5D485-F1
#
_cell.length_a   1.000
_cell.length_b   1.000
_cell.length_c   1.000
_cell.angle_alpha   90.00
_cell.angle_beta   90.00
_cell.angle_gamma   90.00
#
_symmetry.space_group_name_H-M   'P 1'
#
loop_
_entity.id
_entity.type
_entity.pdbx_description
1 polymer ?
#
loop_
_entity_poly.entity_id
_entity_poly.type
_entity_poly.pdbx_seq_one_letter_code
_entity_poly.pdbx_strand_id
1 'polypeptide(L)'
;MAISVIIPTYNAEHYLPKLLEKLKAQTANFELIIIDSSSCDKTLEIAQRYTDHTITIPQCEFDHGGTRTEAAKRASGEGPTILVRRQRMSQRT
;
A
#
# COMPACT_ATOMS: atom_id res chain seq x y z
N MET A 1 14.54 -11.73 10.43
CA MET A 1 13.78 -11.72 9.17
C MET A 1 12.83 -10.52 9.21
N ALA A 2 12.95 -9.60 8.27
CA ALA A 2 12.05 -8.46 8.12
C ALA A 2 10.96 -8.84 7.10
N ILE A 3 9.69 -8.62 7.45
CA ILE A 3 8.56 -8.83 6.54
C ILE A 3 8.30 -7.50 5.84
N SER A 4 8.06 -7.49 4.53
CA SER A 4 7.64 -6.27 3.82
C SER A 4 6.17 -6.38 3.43
N VAL A 5 5.37 -5.43 3.90
CA VAL A 5 3.94 -5.32 3.63
C VAL A 5 3.73 -4.25 2.57
N ILE A 6 3.20 -4.66 1.43
CA ILE A 6 3.00 -3.79 0.28
C ILE A 6 1.50 -3.61 0.04
N ILE A 7 1.03 -2.37 0.07
CA ILE A 7 -0.39 -2.03 -0.03
C ILE A 7 -0.62 -1.14 -1.25
N PRO A 8 -1.04 -1.71 -2.39
CA PRO A 8 -1.56 -0.93 -3.51
C PRO A 8 -2.91 -0.30 -3.16
N THR A 9 -3.05 0.99 -3.39
CA THR A 9 -4.22 1.79 -3.03
C THR A 9 -4.75 2.57 -4.24
N TYR A 10 -6.06 2.80 -4.22
CA TYR A 10 -6.78 3.68 -5.14
C TYR A 10 -8.13 4.06 -4.53
N ASN A 11 -8.34 5.33 -4.26
CA ASN A 11 -9.55 5.87 -3.65
C ASN A 11 -10.01 5.06 -2.42
N ALA A 12 -9.09 4.86 -1.47
CA ALA A 12 -9.22 4.02 -0.29
C ALA A 12 -9.35 4.82 1.03
N GLU A 13 -9.69 6.12 0.99
CA GLU A 13 -9.66 6.99 2.19
C GLU A 13 -10.47 6.47 3.39
N HIS A 14 -11.56 5.74 3.16
CA HIS A 14 -12.42 5.20 4.22
C HIS A 14 -11.92 3.90 4.84
N TYR A 15 -11.09 3.14 4.13
CA TYR A 15 -10.66 1.80 4.52
C TYR A 15 -9.19 1.74 4.92
N LEU A 16 -8.36 2.55 4.26
CA LEU A 16 -6.93 2.61 4.50
C LEU A 16 -6.60 2.88 5.98
N PRO A 17 -7.24 3.85 6.69
CA PRO A 17 -6.97 4.06 8.11
C PRO A 17 -7.22 2.81 8.95
N LYS A 18 -8.36 2.14 8.74
CA LYS A 18 -8.73 0.93 9.50
C LYS A 18 -7.75 -0.22 9.28
N LEU A 19 -7.24 -0.37 8.05
CA LEU A 19 -6.23 -1.37 7.73
C LEU A 19 -4.89 -1.03 8.41
N LEU A 20 -4.46 0.22 8.34
CA LEU A 20 -3.20 0.68 8.89
C LEU A 20 -3.17 0.60 10.43
N GLU A 21 -4.28 0.94 11.10
CA GLU A 21 -4.41 0.74 12.56
C GLU A 21 -4.28 -0.74 12.94
N LYS A 22 -4.88 -1.66 12.17
CA LYS A 22 -4.75 -3.11 12.42
C LYS A 22 -3.33 -3.62 12.19
N LEU A 23 -2.63 -3.08 11.19
CA LEU A 23 -1.23 -3.42 10.93
C LEU A 23 -0.32 -2.90 12.05
N LYS A 24 -0.53 -1.67 12.50
CA LYS A 24 0.20 -1.07 13.62
C LYS A 24 0.01 -1.82 14.95
N ALA A 25 -1.15 -2.47 15.12
CA ALA A 25 -1.44 -3.31 16.29
C ALA A 25 -0.77 -4.69 16.24
N GLN A 26 -0.12 -5.09 15.14
CA GLN A 26 0.60 -6.37 15.06
C GLN A 26 1.91 -6.31 15.84
N THR A 27 2.30 -7.44 16.44
CA THR A 27 3.56 -7.59 17.18
C THR A 27 4.76 -7.93 16.29
N ALA A 28 4.52 -8.19 15.00
CA ALA A 28 5.55 -8.51 14.03
C ALA A 28 6.31 -7.24 13.59
N ASN A 29 7.63 -7.37 13.39
CA ASN A 29 8.42 -6.29 12.80
C ASN A 29 8.30 -6.35 11.26
N PHE A 30 7.75 -5.31 10.65
CA PHE A 30 7.56 -5.23 9.21
C PHE A 30 7.85 -3.83 8.64
N GLU A 31 8.28 -3.81 7.39
CA GLU A 31 8.39 -2.63 6.54
C GLU A 31 7.04 -2.39 5.86
N LEU A 32 6.54 -1.15 5.88
CA LEU A 32 5.26 -0.80 5.27
C LEU A 32 5.47 0.09 4.05
N ILE A 33 5.12 -0.43 2.88
CA ILE A 33 5.23 0.27 1.59
C ILE A 33 3.82 0.47 1.03
N ILE A 34 3.42 1.71 0.77
CA ILE A 34 2.12 2.02 0.19
C ILE A 34 2.33 2.51 -1.25
N ILE A 35 1.59 1.91 -2.19
CA ILE A 35 1.63 2.31 -3.60
C ILE A 35 0.29 2.89 -3.97
N ASP A 36 0.22 4.20 -4.17
CA ASP A 36 -0.98 4.88 -4.62
C ASP A 36 -1.03 4.93 -6.16
N SER A 37 -2.14 4.48 -6.74
CA SER A 37 -2.35 4.53 -8.20
C SER A 37 -3.11 5.79 -8.61
N SER A 38 -2.58 6.95 -8.23
CA SER A 38 -3.13 8.28 -8.49
C SER A 38 -4.57 8.44 -7.98
N SER A 39 -4.77 8.27 -6.68
CA SER A 39 -6.05 8.52 -6.03
C SER A 39 -6.45 9.99 -6.14
N CYS A 40 -7.76 10.25 -6.25
CA CYS A 40 -8.32 11.61 -6.29
C CYS A 40 -8.97 12.02 -4.94
N ASP A 41 -8.89 11.17 -3.94
CA ASP A 41 -9.42 11.37 -2.59
C ASP A 41 -8.27 11.58 -1.57
N LYS A 42 -8.56 11.48 -0.27
CA LYS A 42 -7.53 11.68 0.78
C LYS A 42 -6.61 10.47 1.00
N THR A 43 -6.61 9.47 0.12
CA THR A 43 -5.83 8.23 0.28
C THR A 43 -4.33 8.50 0.48
N LEU A 44 -3.74 9.35 -0.38
CA LEU A 44 -2.31 9.64 -0.30
C LEU A 44 -1.94 10.39 0.98
N GLU A 45 -2.76 11.39 1.36
CA GLU A 45 -2.58 12.14 2.60
C GLU A 45 -2.65 11.21 3.83
N ILE A 46 -3.61 10.29 3.83
CA ILE A 46 -3.72 9.27 4.88
C ILE A 46 -2.47 8.40 4.88
N ALA A 47 -2.05 7.85 3.73
CA ALA A 47 -0.89 6.98 3.62
C ALA A 47 0.39 7.61 4.21
N GLN A 48 0.65 8.87 3.87
CA GLN A 48 1.82 9.64 4.32
C GLN A 48 1.86 9.86 5.84
N ARG A 49 0.71 9.81 6.53
CA ARG A 49 0.67 9.91 8.01
C ARG A 49 1.15 8.64 8.72
N TYR A 50 1.21 7.51 8.02
CA TYR A 50 1.53 6.21 8.61
C TYR A 50 2.89 5.65 8.19
N THR A 51 3.42 6.06 7.04
CA THR A 51 4.73 5.64 6.56
C THR A 51 5.31 6.70 5.62
N ASP A 52 6.63 6.86 5.67
CA ASP A 52 7.37 7.69 4.71
C ASP A 52 7.59 6.95 3.37
N HIS A 53 7.36 5.64 3.33
CA HIS A 53 7.52 4.80 2.14
C HIS A 53 6.24 4.78 1.29
N THR A 54 5.85 5.95 0.78
CA THR A 54 4.73 6.10 -0.16
C THR A 54 5.24 6.29 -1.59
N ILE A 55 4.65 5.57 -2.54
CA ILE A 55 4.99 5.63 -3.96
C ILE A 55 3.71 5.95 -4.72
N THR A 56 3.71 7.02 -5.50
CA THR A 56 2.57 7.34 -6.38
C THR A 56 2.92 6.93 -7.80
N ILE A 57 2.05 6.17 -8.45
CA ILE A 57 2.17 5.77 -9.86
C ILE A 57 0.92 6.17 -10.65
N PRO A 58 1.04 6.55 -11.92
CA PRO A 58 -0.09 6.73 -12.82
C PRO A 58 -0.94 5.46 -12.92
N GLN A 59 -2.26 5.61 -13.07
CA GLN A 59 -3.15 4.45 -13.27
C GLN A 59 -2.81 3.63 -14.51
N CYS A 60 -2.36 4.29 -15.59
CA CYS A 60 -1.94 3.64 -16.82
C CYS A 60 -0.66 2.81 -16.64
N GLU A 61 0.14 3.11 -15.61
CA GLU A 61 1.36 2.38 -15.25
C GLU A 61 1.11 1.35 -14.14
N PHE A 62 -0.12 1.28 -13.60
CA PHE A 62 -0.49 0.25 -12.64
C PHE A 62 -0.62 -1.10 -13.36
N ASP A 63 0.44 -1.88 -13.30
CA ASP A 63 0.44 -3.27 -13.68
C ASP A 63 0.45 -4.15 -12.43
N HIS A 64 -0.50 -5.07 -12.35
CA HIS A 64 -0.53 -6.07 -11.31
C HIS A 64 0.80 -6.82 -11.19
N GLY A 65 1.53 -7.09 -12.27
CA GLY A 65 2.85 -7.72 -12.25
C GLY A 65 3.97 -6.72 -11.94
N GLY A 66 4.14 -5.72 -12.80
CA GLY A 66 5.22 -4.72 -12.73
C GLY A 66 5.23 -3.92 -11.42
N THR A 67 4.08 -3.50 -10.91
CA THR A 67 3.99 -2.79 -9.63
C THR A 67 4.45 -3.69 -8.46
N ARG A 68 4.24 -5.01 -8.51
CA ARG A 68 4.76 -5.93 -7.48
C ARG A 68 6.28 -6.05 -7.56
N THR A 69 6.83 -6.19 -8.76
CA THR A 69 8.28 -6.29 -8.96
C THR A 69 8.99 -5.00 -8.55
N GLU A 70 8.44 -3.84 -8.89
CA GLU A 70 9.00 -2.54 -8.50
C GLU A 70 8.90 -2.26 -6.99
N ALA A 71 7.85 -2.77 -6.34
CA ALA A 71 7.71 -2.73 -4.90
C ALA A 71 8.69 -3.68 -4.20
N ALA A 72 8.83 -4.91 -4.70
CA ALA A 72 9.77 -5.91 -4.17
C ALA A 72 11.23 -5.48 -4.34
N LYS A 73 11.58 -4.78 -5.42
CA LYS A 73 12.92 -4.19 -5.60
C LYS A 73 13.23 -3.07 -4.61
N ARG A 74 12.20 -2.35 -4.13
CA ARG A 74 12.34 -1.25 -3.18
C ARG A 74 12.21 -1.70 -1.73
N ALA A 75 11.59 -2.87 -1.50
CA ALA A 75 11.58 -3.52 -0.21
C ALA A 75 13.02 -3.91 0.15
N SER A 76 13.47 -3.40 1.29
CA SER A 76 14.83 -3.62 1.78
C SER A 76 14.99 -4.97 2.50
N GLY A 77 13.88 -5.69 2.74
CA GLY A 77 13.86 -6.98 3.41
C GLY A 77 14.00 -8.18 2.47
N GLU A 78 14.89 -9.12 2.80
CA GLU A 78 15.02 -10.45 2.16
C GLU A 78 13.84 -11.41 2.42
N GLY A 79 12.72 -10.90 2.96
CA GLY A 79 11.61 -11.68 3.49
C GLY A 79 10.37 -11.75 2.59
N PRO A 80 9.34 -12.52 2.99
CA PRO A 80 8.12 -12.66 2.21
C PRO A 80 7.39 -11.32 2.06
N THR A 81 7.12 -10.94 0.82
CA THR A 81 6.30 -9.77 0.48
C THR A 81 4.82 -10.13 0.57
N ILE A 82 4.08 -9.47 1.47
CA ILE A 82 2.64 -9.65 1.61
C ILE A 82 1.93 -8.52 0.86
N LEU A 83 1.26 -8.87 -0.24
CA LEU A 83 0.44 -7.95 -1.00
C LEU A 83 -0.99 -7.97 -0.47
N VAL A 84 -1.42 -6.86 0.12
CA VAL A 84 -2.86 -6.68 0.40
C VAL A 84 -3.54 -6.32 -0.91
N ARG A 85 -4.49 -7.17 -1.34
CA ARG A 85 -5.20 -6.99 -2.62
C ARG A 85 -5.75 -5.57 -2.73
N ARG A 86 -5.49 -4.89 -3.85
CA ARG A 86 -5.99 -3.53 -4.14
C ARG A 86 -7.49 -3.49 -3.84
N GLN A 87 -7.89 -2.72 -2.83
CA GLN A 87 -9.29 -2.46 -2.58
C GLN A 87 -9.77 -1.40 -3.58
N ARG A 88 -10.27 -1.83 -4.74
CA ARG A 88 -11.08 -0.97 -5.61
C ARG A 88 -12.50 -1.00 -5.06
N MET A 89 -12.83 -0.08 -4.16
CA MET A 89 -14.18 0.02 -3.62
C MET A 89 -14.95 1.00 -4.49
N SER A 90 -15.71 0.45 -5.44
CA SER A 90 -16.70 1.20 -6.19
C SER A 90 -17.63 1.89 -5.19
N GLN A 91 -17.76 3.21 -5.25
CA GLN A 91 -18.95 3.88 -4.75
C GLN A 91 -20.12 3.38 -5.60
N ARG A 92 -20.66 2.19 -5.29
CA ARG A 92 -21.98 1.79 -5.79
C ARG A 92 -22.97 2.54 -4.92
N THR A 93 -23.39 3.70 -5.43
CA THR A 93 -24.74 4.21 -5.17
C THR A 93 -25.73 3.33 -5.92
#